data_AF-A0A7K1JRW6-F1
#
_entry.id   AF-A0A7K1JRW6-F1
#
_cell.length_a   1.000
_cell.length_b   1.000
_cell.length_c   1.000
_cell.angle_alpha   90.00
_cell.angle_beta   90.00
_cell.angle_gamma   90.00
#
_symmetry.space_group_name_H-M   'P 1'
#
loop_
_entity.id
_entity.type
_entity.pdbx_description
1 polymer ?
#
loop_
_entity_poly.entity_id
_entity_poly.type
_entity_poly.pdbx_seq_one_letter_code
_entity_poly.pdbx_strand_id
1 'polypeptide(L)'
;MTEMTSGADVRTDSEDRSIRDESADDYLSIDTPITRNVIYGPAYVPRLEGDDSLMRGQQEPIPVPANSLLWKYFGEYAVMLAGGANAGLLQSLFPQVAQGVSEHSQLLNSKDYRDVAQRLINTQVGITKVMYSSPEVAKKYGIQLRNYHKSVKGDMPNGRSYHALNAETWYFTHATFFVTIFEASDAGLFRKPLTWEEKEQVFEESKAWYSLMGVDDRAQPETYAEFEKYWEHTVKTQMFASKMSDYNFVLVRGGNFDKLVPPRLRPVARRSAPLIRRMMRVVTVAPLKPEIRDALRVNDLYSPVDAKLFRAMVRVQRWVREGMRITHVPLKYRYMPVAVEAFERAGVHPDDITLESAREALRKARAEAGGARSLSTVMCAEAVAEGAICAKCQRELEVCADCQGSGHVQDEVCDVCDGVGRGCRVHHNNWREVGRGNGVGLEGDLSVTGSPASG
;
A
#
# COMPACT_ATOMS: atom_id res chain seq x y z
N MET A 1 34.23 -50.37 -36.77
CA MET A 1 34.16 -50.73 -35.34
C MET A 1 35.09 -49.77 -34.62
N THR A 2 34.75 -48.97 -33.62
CA THR A 2 33.52 -48.58 -32.93
C THR A 2 33.94 -47.35 -32.10
N GLU A 3 32.98 -46.47 -31.85
CA GLU A 3 32.96 -45.29 -30.99
C GLU A 3 33.90 -45.27 -29.75
N MET A 4 34.32 -44.07 -29.34
CA MET A 4 33.81 -43.41 -28.12
C MET A 4 34.52 -42.07 -27.88
N THR A 5 33.80 -40.98 -28.16
CA THR A 5 34.05 -39.63 -27.64
C THR A 5 33.37 -39.52 -26.26
N SER A 6 34.13 -39.15 -25.23
CA SER A 6 33.60 -38.74 -23.92
C SER A 6 33.96 -37.28 -23.69
N GLY A 7 32.99 -36.40 -23.94
CA GLY A 7 33.02 -35.00 -23.50
C GLY A 7 32.56 -34.94 -22.06
N ALA A 8 33.30 -34.18 -21.24
CA ALA A 8 32.90 -33.83 -19.88
C ALA A 8 31.82 -32.73 -19.98
N ASP A 9 30.62 -33.07 -19.54
CA ASP A 9 29.45 -32.19 -19.49
C ASP A 9 29.53 -31.33 -18.22
N VAL A 10 29.79 -30.03 -18.40
CA VAL A 10 29.69 -29.03 -17.34
C VAL A 10 28.23 -28.59 -17.28
N ARG A 11 27.50 -29.07 -16.27
CA ARG A 11 26.15 -28.61 -15.94
C ARG A 11 26.17 -27.11 -15.61
N THR A 12 25.66 -26.31 -16.54
CA THR A 12 25.21 -24.93 -16.29
C THR A 12 23.71 -24.96 -15.98
N ASP A 13 23.34 -25.26 -14.73
CA ASP A 13 21.98 -25.00 -14.24
C ASP A 13 21.94 -23.55 -13.71
N SER A 14 21.75 -22.60 -14.61
CA SER A 14 21.37 -21.22 -14.28
C SER A 14 20.34 -20.69 -15.29
N GLU A 15 19.35 -21.51 -15.61
CA GLU A 15 18.19 -21.09 -16.39
C GLU A 15 17.29 -20.19 -15.54
N ASP A 16 17.48 -18.89 -15.74
CA ASP A 16 16.44 -17.88 -15.95
C ASP A 16 15.07 -18.11 -15.30
N ARG A 17 14.97 -17.77 -14.01
CA ARG A 17 13.69 -17.54 -13.33
C ARG A 17 13.15 -16.15 -13.69
N SER A 18 12.57 -15.92 -14.87
CA SER A 18 11.56 -14.84 -15.03
C SER A 18 10.79 -14.73 -16.36
N ILE A 19 11.02 -15.52 -17.41
CA ILE A 19 10.22 -15.37 -18.63
C ILE A 19 8.96 -16.24 -18.51
N ARG A 20 7.92 -15.68 -17.88
CA ARG A 20 6.56 -16.23 -17.87
C ARG A 20 6.04 -16.23 -19.31
N ASP A 21 5.38 -17.32 -19.69
CA ASP A 21 4.80 -17.61 -21.02
C ASP A 21 3.85 -16.48 -21.49
N GLU A 22 4.37 -15.49 -22.23
CA GLU A 22 3.62 -14.37 -22.80
C GLU A 22 2.83 -14.85 -24.04
N SER A 23 1.58 -15.29 -23.86
CA SER A 23 0.71 -15.64 -24.98
C SER A 23 0.21 -14.38 -25.70
N ALA A 24 -0.02 -14.47 -27.02
CA ALA A 24 -0.71 -13.42 -27.78
C ALA A 24 -2.10 -13.08 -27.21
N ASP A 25 -2.75 -14.04 -26.51
CA ASP A 25 -4.05 -13.87 -25.86
C ASP A 25 -3.99 -12.97 -24.60
N ASP A 26 -2.78 -12.66 -24.12
CA ASP A 26 -2.58 -11.77 -22.97
C ASP A 26 -2.49 -10.30 -23.36
N TYR A 27 -2.56 -9.99 -24.67
CA TYR A 27 -2.42 -8.65 -25.17
C TYR A 27 -3.73 -8.09 -25.73
N LEU A 28 -4.20 -6.99 -25.14
CA LEU A 28 -5.32 -6.21 -25.64
C LEU A 28 -4.80 -5.19 -26.65
N SER A 29 -5.10 -5.38 -27.93
CA SER A 29 -4.66 -4.46 -29.01
C SER A 29 -5.49 -3.19 -29.12
N ILE A 30 -6.71 -3.20 -28.58
CA ILE A 30 -7.67 -2.10 -28.63
C ILE A 30 -8.20 -1.79 -27.22
N ASP A 31 -8.76 -0.59 -27.08
CA ASP A 31 -9.50 -0.21 -25.88
C ASP A 31 -10.64 -1.20 -25.63
N THR A 32 -10.58 -1.91 -24.51
CA THR A 32 -11.51 -2.99 -24.20
C THR A 32 -12.29 -2.66 -22.93
N PRO A 33 -13.62 -2.44 -23.04
CA PRO A 33 -14.47 -2.23 -21.87
C PRO A 33 -14.59 -3.50 -21.02
N ILE A 34 -14.60 -3.34 -19.70
CA ILE A 34 -14.93 -4.42 -18.77
C ILE A 34 -15.65 -3.89 -17.54
N THR A 35 -16.83 -4.45 -17.28
CA THR A 35 -17.76 -4.02 -16.22
C THR A 35 -17.94 -2.48 -16.18
N ARG A 36 -17.24 -1.78 -15.29
CA ARG A 36 -17.27 -0.30 -15.15
C ARG A 36 -16.01 0.42 -15.65
N ASN A 37 -14.98 -0.36 -15.98
CA ASN A 37 -13.66 0.10 -16.43
C ASN A 37 -13.53 0.01 -17.96
N VAL A 38 -12.46 0.60 -18.47
CA VAL A 38 -11.96 0.38 -19.83
C VAL A 38 -10.45 0.27 -19.71
N ILE A 39 -9.87 -0.83 -20.19
CA ILE A 39 -8.41 -0.96 -20.29
C ILE A 39 -8.01 -0.45 -21.67
N TYR A 40 -7.11 0.53 -21.73
CA TYR A 40 -6.74 1.17 -22.98
C TYR A 40 -5.63 0.39 -23.69
N GLY A 41 -5.89 -0.08 -24.91
CA GLY A 41 -4.95 -0.88 -25.69
C GLY A 41 -3.95 0.00 -26.46
N PRO A 42 -2.67 -0.39 -26.63
CA PRO A 42 -2.14 -1.72 -26.35
C PRO A 42 -1.86 -1.97 -24.86
N ALA A 43 -2.30 -3.11 -24.31
CA ALA A 43 -2.12 -3.47 -22.91
C ALA A 43 -1.89 -4.98 -22.68
N TYR A 44 -0.86 -5.33 -21.91
CA TYR A 44 -0.61 -6.68 -21.45
C TYR A 44 -1.38 -6.96 -20.16
N VAL A 45 -2.11 -8.08 -20.13
CA VAL A 45 -2.98 -8.50 -19.04
C VAL A 45 -2.59 -9.92 -18.61
N PRO A 46 -1.63 -10.05 -17.66
CA PRO A 46 -1.14 -11.35 -17.24
C PRO A 46 -2.19 -12.16 -16.48
N ARG A 47 -1.98 -13.48 -16.45
CA ARG A 47 -2.76 -14.40 -15.62
C ARG A 47 -2.35 -14.29 -14.15
N LEU A 48 -3.03 -13.43 -13.39
CA LEU A 48 -2.78 -13.22 -11.95
C LEU A 48 -3.95 -13.71 -11.10
N GLU A 49 -4.16 -15.03 -11.20
CA GLU A 49 -5.24 -15.77 -10.54
C GLU A 49 -4.80 -16.31 -9.18
N GLY A 50 -5.76 -16.68 -8.35
CA GLY A 50 -5.51 -17.42 -7.11
C GLY A 50 -5.38 -16.55 -5.85
N ASP A 51 -5.79 -17.13 -4.73
CA ASP A 51 -5.55 -16.58 -3.40
C ASP A 51 -4.24 -17.17 -2.87
N ASP A 52 -3.17 -16.38 -2.85
CA ASP A 52 -1.86 -16.78 -2.34
C ASP A 52 -1.68 -16.42 -0.85
N SER A 53 -2.78 -16.43 -0.08
CA SER A 53 -2.72 -16.31 1.38
C SER A 53 -1.94 -17.46 2.01
N LEU A 54 -0.98 -17.12 2.87
CA LEU A 54 -0.24 -18.10 3.67
C LEU A 54 -1.09 -18.60 4.85
N MET A 55 -1.02 -19.90 5.12
CA MET A 55 -1.53 -20.49 6.35
C MET A 55 -0.75 -19.98 7.57
N ARG A 56 -1.30 -20.13 8.77
CA ARG A 56 -0.72 -19.57 9.99
C ARG A 56 0.69 -20.14 10.25
N GLY A 57 0.91 -21.43 10.02
CA GLY A 57 2.20 -22.09 10.20
C GLY A 57 3.25 -21.72 9.15
N GLN A 58 2.82 -21.20 8.00
CA GLN A 58 3.70 -20.74 6.93
C GLN A 58 4.12 -19.27 7.10
N GLN A 59 3.42 -18.52 7.96
CA GLN A 59 3.71 -17.11 8.20
C GLN A 59 4.92 -16.95 9.11
N GLU A 60 5.87 -16.10 8.69
CA GLU A 60 7.04 -15.72 9.49
C GLU A 60 7.04 -14.19 9.72
N PRO A 61 6.09 -13.66 10.51
CA PRO A 61 5.90 -12.22 10.60
C PRO A 61 7.01 -11.56 11.43
N ILE A 62 7.78 -10.70 10.77
CA ILE A 62 8.84 -9.87 11.36
C ILE A 62 8.35 -8.43 11.43
N PRO A 63 8.05 -7.89 12.63
CA PRO A 63 7.75 -6.48 12.78
C PRO A 63 8.90 -5.61 12.27
N VAL A 64 8.57 -4.50 11.60
CA VAL A 64 9.57 -3.52 11.19
C VAL A 64 10.18 -2.89 12.44
N PRO A 65 11.51 -2.93 12.63
CA PRO A 65 12.12 -2.39 13.83
C PRO A 65 11.98 -0.86 13.86
N ALA A 66 11.81 -0.30 15.06
CA ALA A 66 11.60 1.14 15.22
C ALA A 66 12.79 2.00 14.75
N ASN A 67 13.99 1.46 14.88
CA ASN A 67 15.23 2.09 14.43
C ASN A 67 15.52 1.75 12.96
N SER A 68 14.53 1.82 12.07
CA SER A 68 14.65 1.51 10.63
C SER A 68 14.65 2.76 9.76
N LEU A 69 15.29 2.70 8.58
CA LEU A 69 15.20 3.77 7.59
C LEU A 69 13.76 3.89 7.03
N LEU A 70 13.05 2.76 6.94
CA LEU A 70 11.66 2.70 6.52
C LEU A 70 10.76 3.52 7.48
N TRP A 71 10.88 3.34 8.81
CA TRP A 71 10.17 4.19 9.78
C TRP A 71 10.61 5.66 9.68
N LYS A 72 11.91 5.90 9.54
CA LYS A 72 12.48 7.25 9.47
C LYS A 72 11.83 8.09 8.37
N TYR A 73 11.60 7.50 7.19
CA TYR A 73 11.16 8.23 6.01
C TYR A 73 9.66 8.11 5.72
N PHE A 74 9.06 6.93 5.90
CA PHE A 74 7.67 6.72 5.43
C PHE A 74 6.65 7.57 6.19
N GLY A 75 6.85 7.81 7.48
CA GLY A 75 5.93 8.56 8.33
C GLY A 75 6.08 10.08 8.24
N GLU A 76 7.06 10.57 7.50
CA GLU A 76 7.40 11.99 7.41
C GLU A 76 6.51 12.72 6.39
N TYR A 77 5.86 13.81 6.81
CA TYR A 77 4.94 14.56 5.94
C TYR A 77 5.61 15.09 4.67
N ALA A 78 6.87 15.50 4.77
CA ALA A 78 7.63 16.00 3.63
C ALA A 78 7.84 14.92 2.56
N VAL A 79 8.09 13.67 2.97
CA VAL A 79 8.22 12.53 2.05
C VAL A 79 6.89 12.23 1.38
N MET A 80 5.80 12.22 2.15
CA MET A 80 4.44 12.00 1.61
C MET A 80 4.02 13.10 0.63
N LEU A 81 4.40 14.36 0.86
CA LEU A 81 4.11 15.47 -0.07
C LEU A 81 4.98 15.44 -1.33
N ALA A 82 6.21 14.93 -1.24
CA ALA A 82 7.13 14.87 -2.37
C ALA A 82 6.92 13.65 -3.28
N GLY A 83 6.54 12.49 -2.71
CA GLY A 83 6.38 11.23 -3.46
C GLY A 83 5.07 10.47 -3.22
N GLY A 84 4.32 10.77 -2.15
CA GLY A 84 3.13 9.98 -1.75
C GLY A 84 1.97 9.99 -2.76
N ALA A 85 1.81 11.08 -3.52
CA ALA A 85 0.77 11.17 -4.55
C ALA A 85 0.96 10.16 -5.69
N ASN A 86 2.19 9.70 -5.94
CA ASN A 86 2.48 8.79 -7.04
C ASN A 86 2.10 7.35 -6.72
N ALA A 87 2.11 6.90 -5.46
CA ALA A 87 1.81 5.51 -5.11
C ALA A 87 0.42 5.08 -5.61
N GLY A 88 -0.62 5.87 -5.31
CA GLY A 88 -1.99 5.57 -5.76
C GLY A 88 -2.16 5.63 -7.28
N LEU A 89 -1.40 6.53 -7.93
CA LEU A 89 -1.40 6.67 -9.39
C LEU A 89 -0.72 5.47 -10.06
N LEU A 90 0.44 5.04 -9.55
CA LEU A 90 1.14 3.84 -10.01
C LEU A 90 0.28 2.58 -9.80
N GLN A 91 -0.40 2.46 -8.66
CA GLN A 91 -1.33 1.37 -8.41
C GLN A 91 -2.46 1.31 -9.45
N SER A 92 -2.96 2.45 -9.90
CA SER A 92 -4.02 2.51 -10.92
C SER A 92 -3.57 2.16 -12.34
N LEU A 93 -2.26 2.03 -12.58
CA LEU A 93 -1.70 1.59 -13.86
C LEU A 93 -1.61 0.07 -13.98
N PHE A 94 -1.70 -0.67 -12.88
CA PHE A 94 -1.61 -2.12 -12.92
C PHE A 94 -3.00 -2.72 -13.22
N PRO A 95 -3.21 -3.44 -14.34
CA PRO A 95 -4.54 -3.78 -14.85
C PRO A 95 -5.48 -4.42 -13.83
N GLN A 96 -5.00 -5.40 -13.07
CA GLN A 96 -5.78 -6.15 -12.09
C GLN A 96 -6.10 -5.28 -10.85
N VAL A 97 -5.18 -4.41 -10.43
CA VAL A 97 -5.44 -3.45 -9.35
C VAL A 97 -6.48 -2.42 -9.79
N ALA A 98 -6.33 -1.88 -11.00
CA ALA A 98 -7.29 -0.94 -11.59
C ALA A 98 -8.68 -1.57 -11.70
N GLN A 99 -8.77 -2.83 -12.12
CA GLN A 99 -10.01 -3.57 -12.23
C GLN A 99 -10.64 -3.87 -10.86
N GLY A 100 -9.86 -4.38 -9.91
CA GLY A 100 -10.30 -4.64 -8.54
C GLY A 100 -10.87 -3.39 -7.86
N VAL A 101 -10.20 -2.26 -8.02
CA VAL A 101 -10.70 -0.97 -7.49
C VAL A 101 -11.96 -0.53 -8.22
N SER A 102 -12.04 -0.68 -9.54
CA SER A 102 -13.23 -0.32 -10.32
C SER A 102 -14.49 -1.10 -9.88
N GLU A 103 -14.35 -2.40 -9.60
CA GLU A 103 -15.48 -3.27 -9.27
C GLU A 103 -15.90 -3.19 -7.81
N HIS A 104 -14.92 -3.20 -6.90
CA HIS A 104 -15.15 -3.39 -5.47
C HIS A 104 -15.09 -2.08 -4.67
N SER A 105 -14.75 -0.96 -5.31
CA SER A 105 -14.73 0.35 -4.67
C SER A 105 -15.96 1.18 -5.00
N GLN A 106 -16.48 1.89 -4.00
CA GLN A 106 -17.56 2.87 -4.19
C GLN A 106 -17.10 4.12 -4.96
N LEU A 107 -15.81 4.23 -5.32
CA LEU A 107 -15.24 5.37 -6.06
C LEU A 107 -15.99 5.71 -7.36
N LEU A 108 -16.49 4.71 -8.09
CA LEU A 108 -17.25 4.92 -9.33
C LEU A 108 -18.74 5.22 -9.07
N ASN A 109 -19.25 4.89 -7.89
CA ASN A 109 -20.66 5.05 -7.51
C ASN A 109 -20.92 6.35 -6.74
N SER A 110 -19.91 6.89 -6.07
CA SER A 110 -20.09 8.10 -5.28
C SER A 110 -19.93 9.36 -6.12
N LYS A 111 -20.99 10.17 -6.16
CA LYS A 111 -20.93 11.57 -6.61
C LYS A 111 -20.36 12.49 -5.51
N ASP A 112 -20.08 11.94 -4.33
CA ASP A 112 -19.54 12.64 -3.17
C ASP A 112 -18.05 12.35 -3.03
N TYR A 113 -17.25 13.39 -3.21
CA TYR A 113 -15.80 13.33 -3.06
C TYR A 113 -15.36 13.02 -1.61
N ARG A 114 -16.27 13.11 -0.63
CA ARG A 114 -16.02 12.67 0.75
C ARG A 114 -15.76 11.17 0.84
N ASP A 115 -16.42 10.35 0.02
CA ASP A 115 -16.21 8.90 0.02
C ASP A 115 -14.83 8.52 -0.55
N VAL A 116 -14.35 9.29 -1.54
CA VAL A 116 -12.98 9.17 -2.10
C VAL A 116 -11.94 9.51 -1.03
N ALA A 117 -12.13 10.61 -0.31
CA ALA A 117 -11.24 11.02 0.78
C ALA A 117 -11.25 10.00 1.93
N GLN A 118 -12.41 9.49 2.30
CA GLN A 118 -12.53 8.47 3.34
C GLN A 118 -11.84 7.16 2.96
N ARG A 119 -11.90 6.74 1.69
CA ARG A 119 -11.12 5.59 1.20
C ARG A 119 -9.62 5.81 1.35
N LEU A 120 -9.11 6.96 0.91
CA LEU A 120 -7.68 7.30 1.04
C LEU A 120 -7.23 7.27 2.51
N ILE A 121 -8.05 7.82 3.40
CA ILE A 121 -7.82 7.76 4.85
C ILE A 121 -7.80 6.30 5.33
N ASN A 122 -8.76 5.47 4.92
CA ASN A 122 -8.83 4.07 5.35
C ASN A 122 -7.62 3.25 4.88
N THR A 123 -7.16 3.46 3.63
CA THR A 123 -5.94 2.85 3.09
C THR A 123 -4.71 3.28 3.88
N GLN A 124 -4.55 4.60 4.10
CA GLN A 124 -3.42 5.13 4.87
C GLN A 124 -3.42 4.63 6.32
N VAL A 125 -4.58 4.58 6.97
CA VAL A 125 -4.72 4.07 8.34
C VAL A 125 -4.34 2.59 8.41
N GLY A 126 -4.75 1.77 7.44
CA GLY A 126 -4.39 0.35 7.40
C GLY A 126 -2.87 0.15 7.32
N ILE A 127 -2.25 0.75 6.31
CA ILE A 127 -0.82 0.63 6.01
C ILE A 127 0.03 1.14 7.16
N THR A 128 -0.28 2.32 7.69
CA THR A 128 0.49 2.90 8.80
C THR A 128 0.32 2.14 10.10
N LYS A 129 -0.84 1.50 10.35
CA LYS A 129 -1.00 0.62 11.50
C LYS A 129 -0.16 -0.65 11.38
N VAL A 130 -0.04 -1.25 10.20
CA VAL A 130 0.87 -2.40 10.03
C VAL A 130 2.33 -1.98 10.27
N MET A 131 2.71 -0.77 9.85
CA MET A 131 4.09 -0.29 10.00
C MET A 131 4.45 0.16 11.41
N TYR A 132 3.58 0.92 12.08
CA TYR A 132 3.91 1.69 13.29
C TYR A 132 3.21 1.21 14.57
N SER A 133 2.35 0.19 14.54
CA SER A 133 1.74 -0.34 15.77
C SER A 133 2.72 -1.18 16.59
N SER A 134 2.32 -1.62 17.79
CA SER A 134 3.08 -2.66 18.51
C SER A 134 3.17 -3.93 17.65
N PRO A 135 4.20 -4.78 17.83
CA PRO A 135 4.36 -6.03 17.10
C PRO A 135 3.08 -6.88 16.98
N GLU A 136 2.35 -7.05 18.07
CA GLU A 136 1.14 -7.87 18.15
C GLU A 136 -0.01 -7.24 17.34
N VAL A 137 -0.14 -5.91 17.47
CA VAL A 137 -1.18 -5.15 16.76
C VAL A 137 -0.87 -5.08 15.27
N ALA A 138 0.39 -4.87 14.89
CA ALA A 138 0.85 -4.86 13.50
C ALA A 138 0.53 -6.19 12.78
N LYS A 139 0.87 -7.32 13.41
CA LYS A 139 0.52 -8.68 12.92
C LYS A 139 -0.98 -8.83 12.71
N LYS A 140 -1.79 -8.44 13.71
CA LYS A 140 -3.25 -8.52 13.62
C LYS A 140 -3.80 -7.67 12.46
N TYR A 141 -3.31 -6.44 12.29
CA TYR A 141 -3.77 -5.55 11.22
C TYR A 141 -3.37 -6.06 9.83
N GLY A 142 -2.19 -6.66 9.68
CA GLY A 142 -1.76 -7.26 8.41
C GLY A 142 -2.71 -8.37 7.95
N ILE A 143 -3.05 -9.29 8.86
CA ILE A 143 -4.04 -10.35 8.60
C ILE A 143 -5.44 -9.79 8.32
N GLN A 144 -5.87 -8.75 9.05
CA GLN A 144 -7.14 -8.08 8.76
C GLN A 144 -7.16 -7.45 7.36
N LEU A 145 -6.05 -6.82 6.95
CA LEU A 145 -5.91 -6.21 5.63
C LEU A 145 -5.98 -7.29 4.54
N ARG A 146 -5.26 -8.40 4.69
CA ARG A 146 -5.33 -9.54 3.76
C ARG A 146 -6.75 -10.10 3.67
N ASN A 147 -7.38 -10.37 4.82
CA ASN A 147 -8.73 -10.95 4.86
C ASN A 147 -9.78 -10.02 4.23
N TYR A 148 -9.63 -8.70 4.35
CA TYR A 148 -10.46 -7.73 3.64
C TYR A 148 -10.39 -7.89 2.11
N HIS A 149 -9.24 -8.28 1.58
CA HIS A 149 -9.03 -8.45 0.14
C HIS A 149 -9.42 -9.85 -0.39
N LYS A 150 -9.83 -10.80 0.47
CA LYS A 150 -10.27 -12.15 0.03
C LYS A 150 -11.47 -12.12 -0.92
N SER A 151 -12.37 -11.15 -0.77
CA SER A 151 -13.52 -11.00 -1.67
C SER A 151 -13.23 -10.19 -2.93
N VAL A 152 -12.04 -9.59 -3.06
CA VAL A 152 -11.68 -8.73 -4.19
C VAL A 152 -11.08 -9.60 -5.30
N LYS A 153 -11.96 -10.06 -6.18
CA LYS A 153 -11.66 -10.91 -7.33
C LYS A 153 -12.70 -10.70 -8.43
N GLY A 154 -12.39 -11.14 -9.63
CA GLY A 154 -13.27 -11.00 -10.78
C GLY A 154 -12.60 -11.47 -12.06
N ASP A 155 -13.05 -10.93 -13.18
CA ASP A 155 -12.58 -11.30 -14.51
C ASP A 155 -11.86 -10.13 -15.19
N MET A 156 -11.02 -10.45 -16.17
CA MET A 156 -10.28 -9.55 -17.04
C MET A 156 -10.83 -9.63 -18.47
N PRO A 157 -10.58 -8.61 -19.34
CA PRO A 157 -11.22 -8.56 -20.66
C PRO A 157 -10.86 -9.71 -21.61
N ASN A 158 -9.73 -10.37 -21.38
CA ASN A 158 -9.30 -11.56 -22.10
C ASN A 158 -9.91 -12.87 -21.55
N GLY A 159 -10.91 -12.78 -20.66
CA GLY A 159 -11.59 -13.94 -20.07
C GLY A 159 -10.83 -14.64 -18.94
N ARG A 160 -9.65 -14.14 -18.57
CA ARG A 160 -8.90 -14.63 -17.40
C ARG A 160 -9.47 -14.07 -16.12
N SER A 161 -9.32 -14.80 -15.01
CA SER A 161 -9.69 -14.26 -13.70
C SER A 161 -8.55 -13.43 -13.09
N TYR A 162 -8.87 -12.63 -12.07
CA TYR A 162 -7.89 -11.98 -11.21
C TYR A 162 -8.28 -12.15 -9.75
N HIS A 163 -7.28 -12.11 -8.87
CA HIS A 163 -7.49 -12.03 -7.42
C HIS A 163 -6.57 -10.99 -6.81
N ALA A 164 -7.09 -10.18 -5.88
CA ALA A 164 -6.28 -9.17 -5.18
C ALA A 164 -5.18 -9.78 -4.30
N LEU A 165 -5.30 -11.06 -3.95
CA LEU A 165 -4.37 -11.80 -3.09
C LEU A 165 -3.39 -12.65 -3.91
N ASN A 166 -3.38 -12.48 -5.23
CA ASN A 166 -2.30 -13.01 -6.05
C ASN A 166 -0.99 -12.31 -5.64
N ALA A 167 0.07 -13.09 -5.45
CA ALA A 167 1.36 -12.62 -4.92
C ALA A 167 1.94 -11.43 -5.72
N GLU A 168 1.82 -11.46 -7.05
CA GLU A 168 2.32 -10.40 -7.94
C GLU A 168 1.55 -9.09 -7.74
N THR A 169 0.21 -9.17 -7.81
CA THR A 169 -0.68 -8.01 -7.63
C THR A 169 -0.47 -7.36 -6.25
N TRP A 170 -0.33 -8.19 -5.22
CA TRP A 170 -0.12 -7.73 -3.85
C TRP A 170 1.27 -7.11 -3.67
N TYR A 171 2.32 -7.77 -4.17
CA TYR A 171 3.69 -7.28 -4.06
C TYR A 171 3.89 -5.97 -4.82
N PHE A 172 3.39 -5.85 -6.05
CA PHE A 172 3.45 -4.60 -6.80
C PHE A 172 2.83 -3.44 -6.00
N THR A 173 1.64 -3.65 -5.42
CA THR A 173 0.97 -2.66 -4.59
C THR A 173 1.80 -2.26 -3.38
N HIS A 174 2.39 -3.24 -2.68
CA HIS A 174 3.30 -3.01 -1.56
C HIS A 174 4.54 -2.20 -1.97
N ALA A 175 5.15 -2.55 -3.10
CA ALA A 175 6.35 -1.90 -3.62
C ALA A 175 6.15 -0.41 -3.84
N THR A 176 4.98 -0.02 -4.35
CA THR A 176 4.66 1.39 -4.59
C THR A 176 4.78 2.26 -3.33
N PHE A 177 4.60 1.71 -2.13
CA PHE A 177 4.67 2.48 -0.88
C PHE A 177 6.10 2.88 -0.52
N PHE A 178 7.05 1.95 -0.53
CA PHE A 178 8.44 2.30 -0.21
C PHE A 178 9.14 3.01 -1.37
N VAL A 179 8.69 2.79 -2.62
CA VAL A 179 9.16 3.56 -3.78
C VAL A 179 8.92 5.07 -3.60
N THR A 180 7.89 5.49 -2.86
CA THR A 180 7.67 6.92 -2.57
C THR A 180 8.87 7.58 -1.86
N ILE A 181 9.61 6.82 -1.04
CA ILE A 181 10.83 7.28 -0.37
C ILE A 181 11.92 7.53 -1.40
N PHE A 182 12.07 6.61 -2.36
CA PHE A 182 13.05 6.73 -3.44
C PHE A 182 12.70 7.89 -4.37
N GLU A 183 11.43 8.07 -4.71
CA GLU A 183 10.98 9.20 -5.52
C GLU A 183 11.19 10.54 -4.81
N ALA A 184 10.92 10.63 -3.51
CA ALA A 184 11.19 11.83 -2.72
C ALA A 184 12.71 12.14 -2.68
N SER A 185 13.55 11.11 -2.53
CA SER A 185 15.00 11.22 -2.63
C SER A 185 15.44 11.75 -4.00
N ASP A 186 14.99 11.11 -5.07
CA ASP A 186 15.37 11.43 -6.45
C ASP A 186 14.84 12.81 -6.88
N ALA A 187 13.71 13.26 -6.33
CA ALA A 187 13.19 14.61 -6.51
C ALA A 187 14.02 15.70 -5.79
N GLY A 188 14.96 15.30 -4.93
CA GLY A 188 15.86 16.19 -4.21
C GLY A 188 15.30 16.73 -2.89
N LEU A 189 14.36 16.01 -2.27
CA LEU A 189 13.82 16.38 -0.95
C LEU A 189 14.90 16.34 0.14
N PHE A 190 15.84 15.40 0.03
CA PHE A 190 16.92 15.25 0.98
C PHE A 190 18.13 16.12 0.59
N ARG A 191 18.97 16.45 1.57
CA ARG A 191 20.21 17.21 1.34
C ARG A 191 21.17 16.46 0.39
N LYS A 192 21.23 15.15 0.54
CA LYS A 192 21.87 14.21 -0.39
C LYS A 192 20.82 13.16 -0.77
N PRO A 193 20.76 12.71 -2.03
CA PRO A 193 19.98 11.53 -2.39
C PRO A 193 20.41 10.34 -1.52
N LEU A 194 19.47 9.42 -1.27
CA LEU A 194 19.77 8.15 -0.64
C LEU A 194 20.82 7.41 -1.47
N THR A 195 21.82 6.90 -0.77
CA THR A 195 22.84 6.00 -1.33
C THR A 195 22.23 4.66 -1.72
N TRP A 196 22.98 3.88 -2.50
CA TRP A 196 22.57 2.52 -2.87
C TRP A 196 22.28 1.68 -1.64
N GLU A 197 23.18 1.74 -0.65
CA GLU A 197 23.11 0.98 0.59
C GLU A 197 21.92 1.38 1.46
N GLU A 198 21.54 2.67 1.46
CA GLU A 198 20.32 3.13 2.14
C GLU A 198 19.06 2.65 1.41
N LYS A 199 19.04 2.66 0.08
CA LYS A 199 17.90 2.13 -0.70
C LYS A 199 17.75 0.63 -0.52
N GLU A 200 18.86 -0.10 -0.53
CA GLU A 200 18.93 -1.53 -0.22
C GLU A 200 18.41 -1.82 1.18
N GLN A 201 18.82 -1.05 2.18
CA GLN A 201 18.34 -1.23 3.56
C GLN A 201 16.83 -0.96 3.67
N VAL A 202 16.30 0.09 3.04
CA VAL A 202 14.85 0.34 2.99
C VAL A 202 14.11 -0.82 2.32
N PHE A 203 14.67 -1.37 1.24
CA PHE A 203 14.13 -2.56 0.58
C PHE A 203 14.11 -3.79 1.50
N GLU A 204 15.21 -4.09 2.19
CA GLU A 204 15.30 -5.20 3.15
C GLU A 204 14.30 -5.06 4.32
N GLU A 205 14.12 -3.84 4.82
CA GLU A 205 13.11 -3.52 5.84
C GLU A 205 11.68 -3.66 5.30
N SER A 206 11.48 -3.39 4.01
CA SER A 206 10.19 -3.61 3.36
C SER A 206 9.80 -5.09 3.27
N LYS A 207 10.78 -6.02 3.25
CA LYS A 207 10.52 -7.47 3.34
C LYS A 207 9.94 -7.83 4.70
N ALA A 208 10.49 -7.28 5.78
CA ALA A 208 9.91 -7.44 7.11
C ALA A 208 8.48 -6.88 7.16
N TRP A 209 8.25 -5.70 6.58
CA TRP A 209 6.91 -5.15 6.47
C TRP A 209 5.94 -6.07 5.70
N TYR A 210 6.37 -6.63 4.56
CA TYR A 210 5.58 -7.54 3.74
C TYR A 210 5.18 -8.81 4.50
N SER A 211 6.10 -9.38 5.29
CA SER A 211 5.87 -10.61 6.07
C SER A 211 4.69 -10.53 7.04
N LEU A 212 4.31 -9.31 7.46
CA LEU A 212 3.16 -9.08 8.34
C LEU A 212 1.81 -9.29 7.63
N MET A 213 1.79 -9.25 6.30
CA MET A 213 0.56 -9.30 5.51
C MET A 213 0.05 -10.73 5.29
N GLY A 214 0.89 -11.75 5.46
CA GLY A 214 0.51 -13.16 5.33
C GLY A 214 0.09 -13.57 3.91
N VAL A 215 0.72 -12.97 2.90
CA VAL A 215 0.62 -13.33 1.47
C VAL A 215 1.99 -13.87 1.04
N ASP A 216 2.00 -14.88 0.17
CA ASP A 216 3.20 -15.50 -0.40
C ASP A 216 4.13 -14.44 -1.01
N ASP A 217 5.40 -14.45 -0.61
CA ASP A 217 6.43 -13.50 -1.03
C ASP A 217 7.18 -13.93 -2.29
N ARG A 218 6.76 -14.97 -3.01
CA ARG A 218 7.42 -15.42 -4.27
C ARG A 218 7.55 -14.35 -5.37
N ALA A 219 6.76 -13.28 -5.31
CA ALA A 219 6.86 -12.14 -6.25
C ALA A 219 7.86 -11.07 -5.77
N GLN A 220 8.26 -11.11 -4.50
CA GLN A 220 9.26 -10.24 -3.91
C GLN A 220 10.67 -10.66 -4.40
N PRO A 221 11.44 -9.76 -5.02
CA PRO A 221 12.83 -9.99 -5.37
C PRO A 221 13.69 -10.31 -4.14
N GLU A 222 14.78 -11.05 -4.33
CA GLU A 222 15.63 -11.40 -3.20
C GLU A 222 16.58 -10.28 -2.81
N THR A 223 17.02 -9.51 -3.81
CA THR A 223 17.97 -8.40 -3.62
C THR A 223 17.44 -7.08 -4.17
N TYR A 224 17.98 -5.96 -3.69
CA TYR A 224 17.62 -4.64 -4.21
C TYR A 224 17.98 -4.47 -5.70
N ALA A 225 19.07 -5.10 -6.17
CA ALA A 225 19.43 -5.09 -7.59
C ALA A 225 18.39 -5.80 -8.47
N GLU A 226 17.83 -6.91 -7.99
CA GLU A 226 16.71 -7.59 -8.66
C GLU A 226 15.43 -6.76 -8.57
N PHE A 227 15.21 -6.06 -7.46
CA PHE A 227 14.11 -5.12 -7.32
C PHE A 227 14.15 -4.00 -8.35
N GLU A 228 15.31 -3.41 -8.64
CA GLU A 228 15.39 -2.39 -9.68
C GLU A 228 15.03 -2.94 -11.07
N LYS A 229 15.48 -4.16 -11.39
CA LYS A 229 15.10 -4.84 -12.64
C LYS A 229 13.61 -5.15 -12.70
N TYR A 230 13.06 -5.69 -11.61
CA TYR A 230 11.63 -5.94 -11.44
C TYR A 230 10.82 -4.67 -11.70
N TRP A 231 11.18 -3.59 -10.99
CA TRP A 231 10.45 -2.32 -11.08
C TRP A 231 10.53 -1.71 -12.48
N GLU A 232 11.72 -1.72 -13.10
CA GLU A 232 11.90 -1.25 -14.48
C GLU A 232 11.06 -2.07 -15.47
N HIS A 233 11.07 -3.40 -15.35
CA HIS A 233 10.28 -4.29 -16.18
C HIS A 233 8.78 -4.02 -16.01
N THR A 234 8.27 -3.99 -14.78
CA THR A 234 6.85 -3.74 -14.48
C THR A 234 6.40 -2.38 -15.04
N VAL A 235 7.19 -1.33 -14.84
CA VAL A 235 6.89 0.02 -15.37
C VAL A 235 6.81 0.01 -16.90
N LYS A 236 7.69 -0.73 -17.59
CA LYS A 236 7.76 -0.74 -19.06
C LYS A 236 6.73 -1.64 -19.72
N THR A 237 6.34 -2.73 -19.07
CA THR A 237 5.62 -3.84 -19.73
C THR A 237 4.27 -4.18 -19.11
N GLN A 238 3.99 -3.74 -17.88
CA GLN A 238 2.77 -4.13 -17.15
C GLN A 238 1.90 -2.93 -16.72
N MET A 239 2.38 -1.70 -16.90
CA MET A 239 1.63 -0.48 -16.56
C MET A 239 0.89 0.09 -17.77
N PHE A 240 -0.44 0.18 -17.66
CA PHE A 240 -1.30 0.66 -18.73
C PHE A 240 -2.38 1.60 -18.23
N ALA A 241 -2.66 2.64 -19.00
CA ALA A 241 -3.78 3.51 -18.72
C ALA A 241 -5.10 2.73 -18.79
N SER A 242 -6.00 3.13 -17.92
CA SER A 242 -7.38 2.68 -17.89
C SER A 242 -8.30 3.85 -17.53
N LYS A 243 -9.60 3.66 -17.74
CA LYS A 243 -10.62 4.60 -17.24
C LYS A 243 -10.48 4.83 -15.73
N MET A 244 -10.01 3.83 -14.98
CA MET A 244 -9.69 3.98 -13.56
C MET A 244 -8.52 4.95 -13.32
N SER A 245 -7.44 4.86 -14.11
CA SER A 245 -6.30 5.78 -13.98
C SER A 245 -6.66 7.24 -14.30
N ASP A 246 -7.65 7.47 -15.18
CA ASP A 246 -8.13 8.81 -15.52
C ASP A 246 -8.74 9.58 -14.33
N TYR A 247 -9.27 8.86 -13.33
CA TYR A 247 -9.81 9.47 -12.12
C TYR A 247 -8.77 10.31 -11.36
N ASN A 248 -7.48 9.94 -11.45
CA ASN A 248 -6.39 10.71 -10.84
C ASN A 248 -6.24 12.11 -11.46
N PHE A 249 -6.70 12.29 -12.71
CA PHE A 249 -6.53 13.54 -13.46
C PHE A 249 -7.82 14.35 -13.61
N VAL A 250 -8.93 13.93 -13.01
CA VAL A 250 -10.19 14.70 -13.06
C VAL A 250 -9.99 16.14 -12.56
N LEU A 251 -9.25 16.31 -11.47
CA LEU A 251 -8.96 17.65 -10.92
C LEU A 251 -7.98 18.46 -11.79
N VAL A 252 -7.16 17.77 -12.60
CA VAL A 252 -6.24 18.40 -13.56
C VAL A 252 -6.99 18.85 -14.82
N ARG A 253 -7.83 17.98 -15.39
CA ARG A 253 -8.58 18.19 -16.64
C ARG A 253 -9.81 19.09 -16.48
N GLY A 254 -10.12 19.48 -15.25
CA GLY A 254 -11.10 20.53 -14.97
C GLY A 254 -12.45 20.07 -14.45
N GLY A 255 -12.46 18.98 -13.67
CA GLY A 255 -13.62 18.54 -12.90
C GLY A 255 -14.23 19.65 -12.01
N ASN A 256 -15.48 19.45 -11.62
CA ASN A 256 -16.30 20.41 -10.89
C ASN A 256 -15.88 20.56 -9.42
N PHE A 257 -14.68 21.09 -9.17
CA PHE A 257 -14.16 21.32 -7.82
C PHE A 257 -14.99 22.35 -7.03
N ASP A 258 -15.81 23.18 -7.69
CA ASP A 258 -16.78 24.03 -7.01
C ASP A 258 -17.83 23.20 -6.24
N LYS A 259 -18.08 21.96 -6.64
CA LYS A 259 -18.95 21.04 -5.88
C LYS A 259 -18.29 20.50 -4.60
N LEU A 260 -16.97 20.64 -4.44
CA LEU A 260 -16.25 20.28 -3.21
C LEU A 260 -16.44 21.29 -2.08
N VAL A 261 -16.82 22.51 -2.42
CA VAL A 261 -16.99 23.59 -1.45
C VAL A 261 -18.47 23.90 -1.22
N PRO A 262 -18.84 24.43 -0.03
CA PRO A 262 -20.20 24.88 0.23
C PRO A 262 -20.72 25.84 -0.87
N PRO A 263 -22.03 25.84 -1.20
CA PRO A 263 -22.59 26.65 -2.29
C PRO A 263 -22.17 28.12 -2.27
N ARG A 264 -22.07 28.72 -1.07
CA ARG A 264 -21.62 30.10 -0.85
C ARG A 264 -20.19 30.39 -1.35
N LEU A 265 -19.31 29.39 -1.39
CA LEU A 265 -17.91 29.54 -1.83
C LEU A 265 -17.70 29.15 -3.29
N ARG A 266 -18.73 28.66 -4.00
CA ARG A 266 -18.62 28.23 -5.40
C ARG A 266 -18.11 29.31 -6.35
N PRO A 267 -18.55 30.59 -6.26
CA PRO A 267 -18.02 31.63 -7.15
C PRO A 267 -16.52 31.86 -6.97
N VAL A 268 -16.05 31.88 -5.72
CA VAL A 268 -14.63 32.01 -5.38
C VAL A 268 -13.84 30.81 -5.86
N ALA A 269 -14.36 29.60 -5.63
CA ALA A 269 -13.78 28.37 -6.14
C ALA A 269 -13.61 28.48 -7.66
N ARG A 270 -14.68 28.70 -8.44
CA ARG A 270 -14.63 28.84 -9.91
C ARG A 270 -13.57 29.84 -10.37
N ARG A 271 -13.43 30.98 -9.68
CA ARG A 271 -12.41 31.98 -10.02
C ARG A 271 -10.97 31.48 -9.80
N SER A 272 -10.76 30.64 -8.79
CA SER A 272 -9.48 29.99 -8.46
C SER A 272 -9.17 28.72 -9.28
N ALA A 273 -10.11 28.24 -10.11
CA ALA A 273 -9.95 27.01 -10.91
C ALA A 273 -8.60 26.90 -11.63
N PRO A 274 -8.13 27.94 -12.36
CA PRO A 274 -6.89 27.81 -13.14
C PRO A 274 -5.67 27.59 -12.24
N LEU A 275 -5.65 28.22 -11.07
CA LEU A 275 -4.58 28.06 -10.09
C LEU A 275 -4.60 26.65 -9.48
N ILE A 276 -5.78 26.16 -9.08
CA ILE A 276 -5.93 24.81 -8.52
C ILE A 276 -5.51 23.76 -9.56
N ARG A 277 -5.97 23.88 -10.81
CA ARG A 277 -5.59 22.94 -11.89
C ARG A 277 -4.08 22.94 -12.11
N ARG A 278 -3.43 24.11 -12.11
CA ARG A 278 -1.97 24.21 -12.22
C ARG A 278 -1.27 23.56 -11.04
N MET A 279 -1.74 23.82 -9.81
CA MET A 279 -1.20 23.17 -8.61
C MET A 279 -1.31 21.65 -8.71
N MET A 280 -2.47 21.13 -9.12
CA MET A 280 -2.67 19.70 -9.31
C MET A 280 -1.70 19.13 -10.36
N ARG A 281 -1.50 19.80 -11.51
CA ARG A 281 -0.48 19.37 -12.49
C ARG A 281 0.93 19.33 -11.90
N VAL A 282 1.29 20.33 -11.11
CA VAL A 282 2.61 20.41 -10.46
C VAL A 282 2.83 19.26 -9.48
N VAL A 283 1.80 18.80 -8.78
CA VAL A 283 1.94 17.72 -7.79
C VAL A 283 1.66 16.32 -8.35
N THR A 284 0.93 16.17 -9.46
CA THR A 284 0.58 14.84 -10.01
C THR A 284 1.22 14.50 -11.36
N VAL A 285 1.41 15.47 -12.27
CA VAL A 285 1.94 15.20 -13.63
C VAL A 285 3.43 15.54 -13.73
N ALA A 286 3.84 16.66 -13.14
CA ALA A 286 5.23 17.10 -13.16
C ALA A 286 6.25 16.15 -12.49
N PRO A 287 5.93 15.41 -11.40
CA PRO A 287 6.89 14.45 -10.82
C PRO A 287 7.05 13.17 -11.64
N LEU A 288 6.12 12.86 -12.55
CA LEU A 288 6.11 11.59 -13.27
C LEU A 288 7.30 11.49 -14.23
N LYS A 289 7.97 10.33 -14.22
CA LYS A 289 8.97 9.98 -15.22
C LYS A 289 8.33 9.86 -16.61
N PRO A 290 9.06 10.09 -17.72
CA PRO A 290 8.51 10.01 -19.07
C PRO A 290 7.71 8.74 -19.35
N GLU A 291 8.24 7.59 -18.95
CA GLU A 291 7.66 6.27 -19.19
C GLU A 291 6.28 6.14 -18.52
N ILE A 292 6.13 6.68 -17.31
CA ILE A 292 4.86 6.70 -16.57
C ILE A 292 3.85 7.65 -17.22
N ARG A 293 4.31 8.80 -17.75
CA ARG A 293 3.40 9.73 -18.47
C ARG A 293 2.92 9.14 -19.79
N ASP A 294 3.78 8.40 -20.48
CA ASP A 294 3.45 7.66 -21.69
C ASP A 294 2.41 6.58 -21.39
N ALA A 295 2.67 5.76 -20.35
CA ALA A 295 1.74 4.72 -19.90
C ALA A 295 0.36 5.28 -19.53
N LEU A 296 0.30 6.45 -18.88
CA LEU A 296 -0.94 7.15 -18.50
C LEU A 296 -1.61 7.93 -19.63
N ARG A 297 -0.94 8.13 -20.78
CA ARG A 297 -1.41 8.97 -21.89
C ARG A 297 -1.71 10.42 -21.47
N VAL A 298 -0.82 11.02 -20.67
CA VAL A 298 -0.98 12.39 -20.10
C VAL A 298 0.10 13.37 -20.54
N ASN A 299 0.81 13.09 -21.63
CA ASN A 299 1.85 14.00 -22.14
C ASN A 299 1.32 15.37 -22.56
N ASP A 300 0.04 15.45 -22.95
CA ASP A 300 -0.68 16.69 -23.22
C ASP A 300 -0.80 17.60 -21.99
N LEU A 301 -0.79 17.00 -20.79
CA LEU A 301 -0.87 17.72 -19.51
C LEU A 301 0.53 18.14 -18.99
N TYR A 302 1.61 17.66 -19.59
CA TYR A 302 2.95 17.99 -19.14
C TYR A 302 3.36 19.41 -19.52
N SER A 303 4.03 20.11 -18.60
CA SER A 303 4.60 21.42 -18.85
C SER A 303 6.01 21.52 -18.26
N PRO A 304 7.04 21.89 -19.05
CA PRO A 304 8.38 22.14 -18.53
C PRO A 304 8.42 23.24 -17.45
N VAL A 305 7.46 24.17 -17.49
CA VAL A 305 7.33 25.23 -16.48
C VAL A 305 6.79 24.63 -15.17
N ASP A 306 5.77 23.79 -15.24
CA ASP A 306 5.23 23.11 -14.06
C ASP A 306 6.28 22.15 -13.45
N ALA A 307 7.14 21.53 -14.26
CA ALA A 307 8.30 20.77 -13.78
C ALA A 307 9.34 21.64 -13.03
N LYS A 308 9.60 22.87 -13.51
CA LYS A 308 10.46 23.83 -12.78
C LYS A 308 9.82 24.25 -11.46
N LEU A 309 8.50 24.45 -11.43
CA LEU A 309 7.76 24.77 -10.21
C LEU A 309 7.77 23.62 -9.21
N PHE A 310 7.59 22.38 -9.67
CA PHE A 310 7.72 21.19 -8.83
C PHE A 310 9.12 21.12 -8.18
N ARG A 311 10.19 21.27 -8.97
CA ARG A 311 11.56 21.33 -8.41
C ARG A 311 11.77 22.49 -7.44
N ALA A 312 11.15 23.64 -7.67
CA ALA A 312 11.19 24.75 -6.72
C ALA A 312 10.45 24.41 -5.42
N MET A 313 9.27 23.80 -5.52
CA MET A 313 8.48 23.33 -4.38
C MET A 313 9.25 22.31 -3.55
N VAL A 314 9.86 21.30 -4.16
CA VAL A 314 10.67 20.30 -3.44
C VAL A 314 11.90 20.94 -2.79
N ARG A 315 12.55 21.92 -3.43
CA ARG A 315 13.63 22.69 -2.80
C ARG A 315 13.17 23.46 -1.57
N VAL A 316 11.97 24.06 -1.60
CA VAL A 316 11.37 24.72 -0.43
C VAL A 316 11.07 23.70 0.65
N GLN A 317 10.47 22.56 0.30
CA GLN A 317 10.21 21.47 1.26
C GLN A 317 11.50 20.99 1.92
N ARG A 318 12.58 20.78 1.16
CA ARG A 318 13.90 20.43 1.70
C ARG A 318 14.40 21.46 2.71
N TRP A 319 14.32 22.75 2.37
CA TRP A 319 14.73 23.84 3.26
C TRP A 319 13.91 23.87 4.55
N VAL A 320 12.59 23.74 4.44
CA VAL A 320 11.68 23.70 5.59
C VAL A 320 11.98 22.48 6.46
N ARG A 321 12.10 21.30 5.85
CA ARG A 321 12.42 20.03 6.51
C ARG A 321 13.74 20.11 7.27
N GLU A 322 14.80 20.58 6.63
CA GLU A 322 16.12 20.70 7.26
C GLU A 322 16.14 21.78 8.34
N GLY A 323 15.44 22.89 8.11
CA GLY A 323 15.24 23.92 9.13
C GLY A 323 14.55 23.37 10.37
N MET A 324 13.43 22.65 10.20
CA MET A 324 12.71 21.97 11.28
C MET A 324 13.58 20.96 12.03
N ARG A 325 14.45 20.25 11.31
CA ARG A 325 15.40 19.31 11.90
C ARG A 325 16.46 20.00 12.76
N ILE A 326 17.11 21.03 12.22
CA ILE A 326 18.18 21.78 12.91
C ILE A 326 17.62 22.53 14.14
N THR A 327 16.42 23.08 14.04
CA THR A 327 15.77 23.78 15.16
C THR A 327 15.02 22.85 16.12
N HIS A 328 15.14 21.54 15.95
CA HIS A 328 14.54 20.52 16.82
C HIS A 328 13.02 20.71 17.01
N VAL A 329 12.32 21.02 15.90
CA VAL A 329 10.86 21.14 15.91
C VAL A 329 10.25 19.80 16.36
N PRO A 330 9.27 19.82 17.29
CA PRO A 330 8.62 18.60 17.78
C PRO A 330 8.10 17.70 16.66
N LEU A 331 8.24 16.38 16.85
CA LEU A 331 7.93 15.38 15.82
C LEU A 331 6.49 15.47 15.28
N LYS A 332 5.52 15.90 16.09
CA LYS A 332 4.11 16.11 15.67
C LYS A 332 3.91 17.07 14.50
N TYR A 333 4.88 17.94 14.21
CA TYR A 333 4.82 18.84 13.05
C TYR A 333 5.57 18.31 11.83
N ARG A 334 6.34 17.22 12.00
CA ARG A 334 7.20 16.60 10.97
C ARG A 334 6.65 15.25 10.52
N TYR A 335 6.00 14.52 11.41
CA TYR A 335 5.55 13.14 11.24
C TYR A 335 4.06 12.98 11.49
N MET A 336 3.48 11.97 10.84
CA MET A 336 2.13 11.51 11.12
C MET A 336 1.96 11.10 12.60
N PRO A 337 0.79 11.34 13.24
CA PRO A 337 0.58 11.02 14.65
C PRO A 337 0.95 9.58 15.03
N VAL A 338 0.54 8.61 14.21
CA VAL A 338 0.85 7.19 14.42
C VAL A 338 2.35 6.88 14.42
N ALA A 339 3.14 7.60 13.62
CA ALA A 339 4.60 7.45 13.60
C ALA A 339 5.23 8.10 14.84
N VAL A 340 4.72 9.27 15.26
CA VAL A 340 5.16 9.95 16.49
C VAL A 340 4.95 9.05 17.70
N GLU A 341 3.72 8.53 17.88
CA GLU A 341 3.38 7.60 18.96
C GLU A 341 4.27 6.35 18.95
N ALA A 342 4.65 5.88 17.76
CA ALA A 342 5.51 4.71 17.62
C ALA A 342 6.97 5.00 18.01
N PHE A 343 7.51 6.15 17.60
CA PHE A 343 8.84 6.60 18.01
C PHE A 343 8.91 6.84 19.52
N GLU A 344 7.90 7.49 20.09
CA GLU A 344 7.78 7.71 21.54
C GLU A 344 7.71 6.38 22.30
N ARG A 345 6.87 5.44 21.85
CA ARG A 345 6.76 4.09 22.45
C ARG A 345 8.09 3.34 22.40
N ALA A 346 8.85 3.47 21.32
CA ALA A 346 10.12 2.78 21.14
C ALA A 346 11.30 3.49 21.84
N GLY A 347 11.14 4.75 22.25
CA GLY A 347 12.24 5.56 22.78
C GLY A 347 13.33 5.86 21.73
N VAL A 348 12.96 5.89 20.44
CA VAL A 348 13.89 6.14 19.32
C VAL A 348 13.55 7.48 18.68
N HIS A 349 14.54 8.35 18.52
CA HIS A 349 14.35 9.61 17.80
C HIS A 349 14.75 9.46 16.32
N PRO A 350 13.91 9.87 15.35
CA PRO A 350 14.15 9.60 13.92
C PRO A 350 15.43 10.25 13.37
N ASP A 351 15.90 11.34 13.97
CA ASP A 351 17.13 12.01 13.52
C ASP A 351 18.41 11.24 13.89
N ASP A 352 18.34 10.32 14.85
CA ASP A 352 19.48 9.52 15.32
C ASP A 352 19.64 8.22 14.52
N ILE A 353 18.66 7.88 13.68
CA ILE A 353 18.66 6.66 12.88
C ILE A 353 19.70 6.79 11.76
N THR A 354 20.75 5.99 11.83
CA THR A 354 21.76 5.82 10.76
C THR A 354 21.58 4.49 10.02
N LEU A 355 22.23 4.34 8.87
CA LEU A 355 22.25 3.10 8.10
C LEU A 355 22.74 1.91 8.94
N GLU A 356 23.81 2.09 9.71
CA GLU A 356 24.39 1.05 10.56
C GLU A 356 23.42 0.64 11.67
N SER A 357 22.80 1.63 12.31
CA SER A 357 21.83 1.40 13.38
C SER A 357 20.57 0.68 12.86
N ALA A 358 20.19 0.93 11.61
CA ALA A 358 19.06 0.31 10.92
C ALA A 358 19.34 -1.14 10.51
N ARG A 359 20.53 -1.39 9.95
CA ARG A 359 21.04 -2.74 9.67
C ARG A 359 21.06 -3.60 10.94
N GLU A 360 21.56 -3.03 12.03
CA GLU A 360 21.62 -3.72 13.32
C GLU A 360 20.23 -4.06 13.85
N ALA A 361 19.30 -3.11 13.78
CA ALA A 361 17.93 -3.30 14.25
C ALA A 361 17.21 -4.39 13.46
N LEU A 362 17.38 -4.43 12.13
CA LEU A 362 16.79 -5.48 11.28
C LEU A 362 17.41 -6.85 11.56
N ARG A 363 18.73 -6.93 11.73
CA ARG A 363 19.44 -8.17 12.08
C ARG A 363 18.92 -8.74 13.39
N LYS A 364 18.73 -7.90 14.41
CA LYS A 364 18.17 -8.29 15.70
C LYS A 364 16.72 -8.78 15.56
N ALA A 365 15.88 -8.05 14.83
CA ALA A 365 14.48 -8.44 14.60
C ALA A 365 14.36 -9.80 13.90
N ARG A 366 15.21 -10.08 12.91
CA ARG A 366 15.29 -11.40 12.23
C ARG A 366 15.71 -12.52 13.18
N ALA A 367 16.70 -12.28 14.02
CA ALA A 367 17.15 -13.27 15.01
C ALA A 367 16.06 -13.58 16.06
N GLU A 368 15.35 -12.56 16.54
CA GLU A 368 14.25 -12.72 17.50
C GLU A 368 13.07 -13.50 16.87
N ALA A 369 12.73 -13.24 15.61
CA ALA A 369 11.70 -13.97 14.89
C ALA A 369 12.06 -15.45 14.69
N GLY A 370 13.32 -15.75 14.34
CA GLY A 370 13.82 -17.12 14.22
C GLY A 370 13.76 -17.91 15.54
N GLY A 371 14.00 -17.24 16.68
CA GLY A 371 13.86 -17.85 18.01
C GLY A 371 12.40 -18.07 18.46
N ALA A 372 11.50 -17.14 18.12
CA ALA A 372 10.09 -17.19 18.50
C ALA A 372 9.30 -18.32 17.81
N ARG A 373 9.79 -18.84 16.67
CA ARG A 373 9.20 -20.00 15.97
C ARG A 373 9.16 -21.27 16.83
N SER A 374 9.95 -21.33 17.89
CA SER A 374 9.97 -22.45 18.84
C SER A 374 8.87 -22.39 19.92
N LEU A 375 8.08 -21.30 20.00
CA LEU A 375 7.12 -21.04 21.07
C LEU A 375 5.77 -20.53 20.53
N SER A 376 5.12 -21.22 19.60
CA SER A 376 3.72 -20.91 19.28
C SER A 376 2.79 -21.53 20.33
N THR A 377 2.41 -20.72 21.32
CA THR A 377 1.38 -21.09 22.29
C THR A 377 0.02 -21.03 21.61
N VAL A 378 -0.63 -22.19 21.50
CA VAL A 378 -2.03 -22.33 21.10
C VAL A 378 -2.87 -21.54 22.12
N MET A 379 -3.37 -20.36 21.75
CA MET A 379 -4.46 -19.75 22.49
C MET A 379 -5.72 -20.53 22.13
N CYS A 380 -6.29 -21.26 23.10
CA CYS A 380 -7.61 -21.88 22.96
C CYS A 380 -8.63 -20.80 22.57
N ALA A 381 -9.31 -21.00 21.45
CA ALA A 381 -10.44 -20.18 21.07
C ALA A 381 -11.57 -20.40 22.08
N GLU A 382 -12.01 -19.35 22.75
CA GLU A 382 -13.27 -19.37 23.49
C GLU A 382 -14.42 -19.57 22.49
N ALA A 383 -15.28 -20.56 22.76
CA ALA A 383 -16.44 -20.83 21.91
C ALA A 383 -17.40 -19.63 21.96
N VAL A 384 -17.74 -19.07 20.80
CA VAL A 384 -18.71 -17.97 20.70
C VAL A 384 -20.10 -18.55 20.46
N ALA A 385 -21.06 -18.14 21.29
CA ALA A 385 -22.44 -18.62 21.21
C ALA A 385 -23.12 -18.24 19.88
N GLU A 386 -24.06 -19.08 19.47
CA GLU A 386 -24.96 -18.78 18.34
C GLU A 386 -25.82 -17.55 18.66
N GLY A 387 -25.99 -16.66 17.68
CA GLY A 387 -26.66 -15.36 17.89
C GLY A 387 -25.76 -14.25 18.47
N ALA A 388 -24.46 -14.52 18.70
CA ALA A 388 -23.53 -13.46 19.07
C ALA A 388 -23.46 -12.36 17.99
N ILE A 389 -23.32 -11.11 18.43
CA ILE A 389 -23.30 -9.94 17.56
C ILE A 389 -21.91 -9.30 17.51
N CYS A 390 -21.56 -8.76 16.35
CA CYS A 390 -20.33 -8.02 16.16
C CYS A 390 -20.38 -6.69 16.92
N ALA A 391 -19.42 -6.45 17.82
CA ALA A 391 -19.35 -5.21 18.59
C ALA A 391 -19.29 -3.93 17.73
N LYS A 392 -18.72 -4.01 16.51
CA LYS A 392 -18.57 -2.84 15.62
C LYS A 392 -19.79 -2.52 14.77
N CYS A 393 -20.45 -3.54 14.20
CA CYS A 393 -21.55 -3.31 13.26
C CYS A 393 -22.90 -3.87 13.73
N GLN A 394 -22.94 -4.47 14.92
CA GLN A 394 -24.16 -4.98 15.55
C GLN A 394 -24.90 -6.04 14.70
N ARG A 395 -24.20 -6.65 13.73
CA ARG A 395 -24.71 -7.79 12.94
C ARG A 395 -24.34 -9.11 13.60
N GLU A 396 -25.20 -10.12 13.48
CA GLU A 396 -24.92 -11.47 13.93
C GLU A 396 -23.64 -12.03 13.27
N LEU A 397 -22.90 -12.82 14.04
CA LEU A 397 -21.74 -13.54 13.56
C LEU A 397 -22.17 -14.77 12.79
N GLU A 398 -21.67 -14.88 11.56
CA GLU A 398 -22.00 -15.98 10.66
C GLU A 398 -20.95 -17.07 10.73
N VAL A 399 -21.29 -18.26 10.24
CA VAL A 399 -20.33 -19.35 10.04
C VAL A 399 -19.19 -18.85 9.14
N CYS A 400 -17.95 -19.01 9.61
CA CYS A 400 -16.78 -18.59 8.87
C CYS A 400 -16.65 -19.44 7.61
N ALA A 401 -16.65 -18.79 6.44
CA ALA A 401 -16.61 -19.46 5.15
C ALA A 401 -15.33 -20.30 4.95
N ASP A 402 -14.20 -19.82 5.47
CA ASP A 402 -12.89 -20.44 5.29
C ASP A 402 -12.75 -21.79 6.01
N CYS A 403 -13.20 -21.86 7.26
CA CYS A 403 -13.15 -23.11 8.06
C CYS A 403 -14.48 -23.86 8.08
N GLN A 404 -15.52 -23.33 7.44
CA GLN A 404 -16.88 -23.91 7.42
C GLN A 404 -17.43 -24.21 8.82
N GLY A 405 -17.06 -23.40 9.82
CA GLY A 405 -17.53 -23.55 11.20
C GLY A 405 -16.67 -24.44 12.10
N SER A 406 -15.67 -25.15 11.58
CA SER A 406 -14.82 -26.03 12.39
C SER A 406 -13.81 -25.29 13.26
N GLY A 407 -13.57 -24.01 12.97
CA GLY A 407 -12.48 -23.23 13.56
C GLY A 407 -11.10 -23.60 13.00
N HIS A 408 -10.99 -24.59 12.12
CA HIS A 408 -9.74 -25.09 11.59
C HIS A 408 -9.77 -25.10 10.06
N VAL A 409 -8.66 -24.69 9.44
CA VAL A 409 -8.44 -24.88 8.00
C VAL A 409 -7.31 -25.88 7.89
N GLN A 410 -7.62 -27.06 7.33
CA GLN A 410 -6.76 -28.24 7.44
C GLN A 410 -6.50 -28.56 8.92
N ASP A 411 -5.24 -28.62 9.35
CA ASP A 411 -4.85 -28.97 10.73
C ASP A 411 -4.46 -27.73 11.57
N GLU A 412 -4.67 -26.52 11.05
CA GLU A 412 -4.31 -25.27 11.72
C GLU A 412 -5.54 -24.48 12.17
N VAL A 413 -5.37 -23.75 13.28
CA VAL A 413 -6.37 -22.78 13.76
C VAL A 413 -6.61 -21.73 12.68
N CYS A 414 -7.87 -21.60 12.26
CA CYS A 414 -8.29 -20.64 11.25
C CYS A 414 -7.92 -19.22 11.69
N ASP A 415 -7.13 -18.51 10.89
CA ASP A 415 -6.68 -17.15 11.18
C ASP A 415 -7.73 -16.07 10.90
N VAL A 416 -8.78 -16.40 10.12
CA VAL A 416 -9.91 -15.50 9.84
C VAL A 416 -10.86 -15.36 11.02
N CYS A 417 -11.17 -16.47 11.71
CA CYS A 417 -12.05 -16.49 12.88
C CYS A 417 -11.32 -16.74 14.21
N ASP A 418 -9.99 -16.90 14.16
CA ASP A 418 -9.15 -17.22 15.31
C ASP A 418 -9.62 -18.48 16.07
N GLY A 419 -9.97 -19.53 15.32
CA GLY A 419 -10.40 -20.81 15.90
C GLY A 419 -11.87 -20.92 16.29
N VAL A 420 -12.64 -19.83 16.22
CA VAL A 420 -14.02 -19.80 16.73
C VAL A 420 -15.02 -20.51 15.82
N GLY A 421 -14.74 -20.60 14.53
CA GLY A 421 -15.68 -21.13 13.54
C GLY A 421 -16.76 -20.13 13.10
N ARG A 422 -16.93 -19.00 13.80
CA ARG A 422 -17.87 -17.92 13.46
C ARG A 422 -17.21 -16.54 13.46
N GLY A 423 -17.71 -15.62 12.65
CA GLY A 423 -17.16 -14.27 12.56
C GLY A 423 -18.01 -13.29 11.77
N CYS A 424 -17.70 -12.00 11.90
CA CYS A 424 -18.34 -10.96 11.11
C CYS A 424 -17.69 -10.90 9.72
N ARG A 425 -18.50 -10.95 8.65
CA ARG A 425 -18.03 -10.79 7.25
C ARG A 425 -17.26 -9.51 6.97
N VAL A 426 -17.45 -8.48 7.80
CA VAL A 426 -16.86 -7.14 7.59
C VAL A 426 -15.75 -6.85 8.60
N HIS A 427 -15.85 -7.39 9.82
CA HIS A 427 -15.01 -7.01 10.95
C HIS A 427 -14.32 -8.21 11.61
N HIS A 428 -13.83 -9.15 10.79
CA HIS A 428 -13.10 -10.37 11.18
C HIS A 428 -12.32 -10.21 12.51
N ASN A 429 -12.66 -11.05 13.51
CA ASN A 429 -12.09 -11.10 14.87
C ASN A 429 -12.32 -9.89 15.80
N ASN A 430 -13.24 -8.96 15.48
CA ASN A 430 -13.63 -7.85 16.37
C ASN A 430 -14.91 -8.13 17.19
N TRP A 431 -15.19 -9.40 17.50
CA TRP A 431 -16.32 -9.84 18.33
C TRP A 431 -16.01 -9.88 19.83
N ARG A 432 -14.72 -9.86 20.23
CA ARG A 432 -14.34 -9.72 21.65
C ARG A 432 -14.75 -8.32 22.15
N GLU A 433 -15.47 -8.28 23.27
CA GLU A 433 -16.18 -7.11 23.80
C GLU A 433 -15.35 -5.82 23.91
N VAL A 434 -16.11 -4.73 23.87
CA VAL A 434 -15.78 -3.34 24.22
C VAL A 434 -15.20 -3.29 25.64
N GLY A 435 -13.97 -2.77 25.83
CA GLY A 435 -13.43 -2.59 27.18
C GLY A 435 -11.92 -2.37 27.34
N ARG A 436 -11.10 -2.59 26.30
CA ARG A 436 -9.75 -2.01 26.22
C ARG A 436 -9.59 -1.38 24.85
N GLY A 437 -9.58 -0.04 24.83
CA GLY A 437 -9.54 0.73 23.61
C GLY A 437 -8.30 0.41 22.77
N ASN A 438 -8.52 -0.17 21.59
CA ASN A 438 -7.65 0.06 20.43
C ASN A 438 -8.34 1.02 19.43
N GLY A 439 -9.29 1.81 19.94
CA GLY A 439 -9.53 3.14 19.41
C GLY A 439 -8.47 4.06 19.98
N VAL A 440 -7.41 4.33 19.20
CA VAL A 440 -6.84 5.67 19.27
C VAL A 440 -7.81 6.52 18.47
N GLY A 441 -8.88 6.95 19.16
CA GLY A 441 -9.67 8.06 18.68
C GLY A 441 -8.76 9.27 18.68
N LEU A 442 -8.69 9.95 17.55
CA LEU A 442 -8.71 11.41 17.60
C LEU A 442 -10.08 11.83 18.14
N GLU A 443 -10.31 11.66 19.45
CA GLU A 443 -11.44 12.28 20.13
C GLU A 443 -10.98 12.78 21.50
N GLY A 444 -10.77 14.09 21.52
CA GLY A 444 -10.56 14.96 22.66
C GLY A 444 -10.72 16.39 22.15
N ASP A 445 -11.96 16.85 22.18
CA ASP A 445 -12.43 18.24 22.08
C ASP A 445 -12.32 18.99 20.75
N LEU A 446 -13.41 18.97 19.98
CA LEU A 446 -13.99 20.19 19.40
C LEU A 446 -15.52 20.01 19.21
N SER A 447 -16.28 20.04 20.30
CA SER A 447 -17.72 20.32 20.25
C SER A 447 -17.94 21.84 20.29
N VAL A 448 -18.15 22.48 19.15
CA VAL A 448 -18.79 23.81 19.09
C VAL A 448 -20.20 23.61 18.53
N THR A 449 -21.14 23.37 19.43
CA THR A 449 -22.56 23.66 19.22
C THR A 449 -23.11 24.25 20.52
N GLY A 450 -23.06 25.58 20.62
CA GLY A 450 -23.87 26.30 21.59
C GLY A 450 -25.32 26.32 21.12
N SER A 451 -26.23 25.89 21.99
CA SER A 451 -27.64 26.30 21.94
C SER A 451 -27.91 27.28 23.08
N PRO A 452 -28.84 28.23 22.90
CA PRO A 452 -29.02 29.36 23.80
C PRO A 452 -29.84 28.93 25.02
N ALA A 453 -29.42 29.39 26.20
CA ALA A 453 -30.27 29.40 27.38
C ALA A 453 -30.77 30.83 27.60
N SER A 454 -32.09 30.95 27.56
CA SER A 454 -32.90 32.01 28.13
C SER A 454 -32.50 32.34 29.57
N GLY A 455 -32.41 33.63 29.88
CA GLY A 455 -32.17 34.19 31.21
C GLY A 455 -31.57 35.59 31.10
#